data_AF-A0A7S1KAS0-F1
#
_entry.id   AF-A0A7S1KAS0-F1
#
_cell.length_a   1.000
_cell.length_b   1.000
_cell.length_c   1.000
_cell.angle_alpha   90.00
_cell.angle_beta   90.00
_cell.angle_gamma   90.00
#
_symmetry.space_group_name_H-M   'P 1'
#
loop_
_entity.id
_entity.type
_entity.pdbx_description
1 polymer ?
#
loop_
_entity_poly.entity_id
_entity_poly.type
_entity_poly.pdbx_seq_one_letter_code
_entity_poly.pdbx_strand_id
1 'polypeptide(L)'
;RMLHETPSALAPVLLGVSCLCLAEAFRLGTHARPFRSSAPSHPPSLSPCLSHPSSFITSHAATGTQIAPTDAERTAHEPADTDAALDPLGVDEQQRLKSDAEKYLLNNYGARNLLLTEGRGATVYDASGKAYIDFGAGIAVNALGHSDLGWYSALMDQASKLSHTSNLYLTQPQIDLAKKLVQLAPFASKVFFCNSGTEANEAAIKFARKLALSKARKGLLGKAKKVNFVAFEKSFHGRTMGALTVTSKKKIRDPFAPLMGGDVTFCPWNDLKEAKRAIDGDTCAVFVEPVQGEGGVNPADVGFLKGLRELCDKSGAVLVFDEVQCGLGRTGKLWGHQHAGVSPDIMTLAKPLAGGLPIGAVLMTEEVASAIEPGDHGSTFAGNPLVCAVANYVVNAVSSPEFLSGIESKGRHLRERLAAVEGGRIKDTRGEGLLIGVVFDSADEVNKIKQTCEDRGLLVLTAGEGQVVRLAPPLNIPMEQLDRGIDILEHAIKELG
;
A
#
# COMPACT_ATOMS: atom_id res chain seq x y z
N ARG A 1 -41.32 42.12 53.57
CA ARG A 1 -41.01 41.25 52.41
C ARG A 1 -39.88 41.94 51.66
N MET A 2 -38.63 41.53 51.93
CA MET A 2 -37.37 42.17 51.51
C MET A 2 -36.82 41.42 50.28
N LEU A 3 -36.26 42.03 49.23
CA LEU A 3 -35.09 42.94 49.11
C LEU A 3 -33.72 42.25 49.33
N HIS A 4 -32.73 42.73 48.57
CA HIS A 4 -31.27 42.50 48.68
C HIS A 4 -30.75 41.11 48.22
N GLU A 5 -29.51 40.92 47.74
CA GLU A 5 -28.53 41.77 47.02
C GLU A 5 -27.37 40.87 46.52
N THR A 6 -26.59 41.33 45.54
CA THR A 6 -25.18 40.88 45.35
C THR A 6 -24.25 41.77 46.18
N PRO A 7 -23.10 41.27 46.69
CA PRO A 7 -21.84 41.76 46.10
C PRO A 7 -20.60 40.82 46.17
N SER A 8 -19.59 41.20 45.37
CA SER A 8 -18.12 41.05 45.53
C SER A 8 -17.51 39.72 46.04
N ALA A 9 -16.73 38.97 45.25
CA ALA A 9 -15.37 39.26 44.74
C ALA A 9 -14.22 39.06 45.75
N LEU A 10 -13.24 38.22 45.38
CA LEU A 10 -11.82 38.29 45.79
C LEU A 10 -10.97 37.34 44.92
N ALA A 11 -9.92 37.88 44.30
CA ALA A 11 -8.80 37.11 43.74
C ALA A 11 -7.63 37.10 44.76
N PRO A 12 -6.60 36.25 44.56
CA PRO A 12 -5.38 36.85 44.02
C PRO A 12 -4.55 35.96 43.06
N VAL A 13 -4.03 36.63 42.02
CA VAL A 13 -2.64 36.63 41.51
C VAL A 13 -1.78 35.36 41.64
N LEU A 14 -1.33 34.84 40.49
CA LEU A 14 0.06 34.44 40.24
C LEU A 14 0.43 34.61 38.75
N LEU A 15 1.71 34.90 38.45
CA LEU A 15 2.16 35.48 37.17
C LEU A 15 2.71 34.47 36.15
N GLY A 16 2.63 34.86 34.87
CA GLY A 16 3.56 34.46 33.79
C GLY A 16 3.21 33.17 33.04
N VAL A 17 3.42 33.04 31.72
CA VAL A 17 3.97 33.95 30.70
C VAL A 17 3.24 33.68 29.39
N SER A 18 2.76 34.73 28.69
CA SER A 18 2.16 34.60 27.35
C SER A 18 3.07 35.20 26.29
N CYS A 19 3.48 34.40 25.31
CA CYS A 19 4.16 34.90 24.12
C CYS A 19 3.17 35.67 23.22
N LEU A 20 3.56 36.89 22.85
CA LEU A 20 2.83 37.79 21.97
C LEU A 20 3.70 38.09 20.76
N CYS A 21 3.22 37.75 19.55
CA CYS A 21 3.41 38.47 18.28
C CYS A 21 2.71 37.64 17.17
N LEU A 22 1.44 37.92 16.87
CA LEU A 22 0.96 38.96 15.95
C LEU A 22 1.19 38.62 14.47
N ALA A 23 0.11 38.11 13.86
CA ALA A 23 -0.15 38.29 12.45
C ALA A 23 -1.08 39.50 12.29
N GLU A 24 -0.75 40.45 11.40
CA GLU A 24 -1.72 41.29 10.70
C GLU A 24 -1.06 42.12 9.59
N ALA A 25 -1.56 42.03 8.35
CA ALA A 25 -1.54 43.08 7.33
C ALA A 25 -2.20 42.61 6.02
N PHE A 26 -3.50 42.89 5.82
CA PHE A 26 -4.09 42.94 4.46
C PHE A 26 -5.42 43.72 4.43
N ARG A 27 -5.51 44.70 3.51
CA ARG A 27 -6.63 45.58 3.04
C ARG A 27 -6.07 47.02 2.89
N LEU A 28 -6.35 47.85 1.87
CA LEU A 28 -7.18 47.82 0.65
C LEU A 28 -6.74 48.96 -0.31
N GLY A 29 -7.06 48.90 -1.62
CA GLY A 29 -7.47 50.10 -2.41
C GLY A 29 -6.49 50.85 -3.35
N THR A 30 -6.47 50.46 -4.64
CA THR A 30 -6.55 51.30 -5.89
C THR A 30 -6.22 52.82 -5.83
N HIS A 31 -5.34 53.42 -6.67
CA HIS A 31 -5.55 53.70 -8.13
C HIS A 31 -4.34 54.45 -8.81
N ALA A 32 -4.18 54.24 -10.14
CA ALA A 32 -3.69 55.17 -11.20
C ALA A 32 -2.20 55.65 -11.35
N ARG A 33 -1.47 55.01 -12.32
CA ARG A 33 -0.71 55.54 -13.51
C ARG A 33 0.22 56.80 -13.44
N PRO A 34 1.13 57.04 -14.43
CA PRO A 34 2.17 56.16 -15.01
C PRO A 34 3.52 56.90 -15.26
N PHE A 35 4.65 56.22 -15.52
CA PHE A 35 5.80 56.84 -16.20
C PHE A 35 6.54 55.85 -17.13
N ARG A 36 7.23 56.38 -18.16
CA ARG A 36 7.85 55.64 -19.29
C ARG A 36 9.37 55.80 -19.35
N SER A 37 10.02 54.93 -20.14
CA SER A 37 11.40 55.01 -20.69
C SER A 37 12.56 54.84 -19.68
N SER A 38 13.73 54.26 -20.02
CA SER A 38 14.20 53.62 -21.27
C SER A 38 15.41 52.70 -21.02
N ALA A 39 15.59 51.68 -21.86
CA ALA A 39 16.86 50.98 -22.13
C ALA A 39 17.46 51.54 -23.45
N PRO A 40 18.65 51.11 -24.00
CA PRO A 40 19.53 49.99 -23.60
C PRO A 40 21.07 50.25 -23.66
N SER A 41 21.91 49.27 -23.27
CA SER A 41 23.15 48.89 -24.00
C SER A 41 23.92 47.68 -23.38
N HIS A 42 24.53 46.87 -24.26
CA HIS A 42 25.53 45.80 -24.06
C HIS A 42 26.44 45.83 -25.31
N PRO A 43 27.59 45.11 -25.38
CA PRO A 43 28.61 44.78 -24.37
C PRO A 43 30.00 45.30 -24.85
N PRO A 44 31.15 44.72 -24.43
CA PRO A 44 31.82 43.81 -25.37
C PRO A 44 32.53 42.59 -24.73
N SER A 45 32.90 41.63 -25.57
CA SER A 45 33.71 40.44 -25.28
C SER A 45 35.19 40.65 -25.67
N LEU A 46 36.10 39.83 -25.12
CA LEU A 46 37.30 39.30 -25.80
C LEU A 46 37.96 38.17 -24.97
N SER A 47 38.67 37.28 -25.65
CA SER A 47 39.50 36.16 -25.13
C SER A 47 40.72 36.03 -26.08
N PRO A 48 41.60 34.99 -26.03
CA PRO A 48 42.07 34.10 -24.95
C PRO A 48 43.63 34.08 -24.87
N CYS A 49 44.26 33.28 -23.97
CA CYS A 49 45.35 32.31 -24.31
C CYS A 49 46.16 31.73 -23.11
N LEU A 50 46.19 30.39 -23.04
CA LEU A 50 47.34 29.47 -22.88
C LEU A 50 48.37 29.53 -21.73
N SER A 51 48.63 28.32 -21.20
CA SER A 51 49.92 27.66 -20.88
C SER A 51 50.27 27.35 -19.41
N HIS A 52 50.53 26.06 -19.15
CA HIS A 52 51.24 25.50 -17.99
C HIS A 52 52.77 25.70 -18.14
N PRO A 53 53.57 25.56 -17.05
CA PRO A 53 54.14 24.23 -16.77
C PRO A 53 54.17 23.79 -15.29
N SER A 54 54.23 22.46 -15.17
CA SER A 54 54.35 21.56 -14.02
C SER A 54 55.43 21.84 -12.96
N SER A 55 55.18 21.41 -11.72
CA SER A 55 56.17 20.74 -10.85
C SER A 55 55.51 19.85 -9.76
N PHE A 56 56.21 18.78 -9.36
CA PHE A 56 55.74 17.64 -8.53
C PHE A 56 55.91 17.84 -7.00
N ILE A 57 55.51 16.79 -6.23
CA ILE A 57 55.76 16.47 -4.80
C ILE A 57 54.63 16.95 -3.84
N THR A 58 53.89 16.10 -3.10
CA THR A 58 53.89 14.61 -2.95
C THR A 58 52.50 14.03 -2.62
N SER A 59 52.37 12.70 -2.64
CA SER A 59 51.17 11.90 -2.31
C SER A 59 50.97 11.58 -0.81
N HIS A 60 49.70 11.55 -0.37
CA HIS A 60 49.20 10.60 0.64
C HIS A 60 47.84 10.06 0.16
N ALA A 61 47.81 8.79 -0.25
CA ALA A 61 46.60 8.11 -0.69
C ALA A 61 46.10 7.17 0.42
N ALA A 62 44.91 7.44 0.95
CA ALA A 62 44.21 6.50 1.84
C ALA A 62 43.31 5.60 0.98
N THR A 63 43.82 4.43 0.57
CA THR A 63 43.04 3.42 -0.13
C THR A 63 42.12 2.68 0.84
N GLY A 64 40.93 3.25 1.07
CA GLY A 64 39.83 2.55 1.74
C GLY A 64 39.08 1.66 0.76
N THR A 65 39.59 0.44 0.53
CA THR A 65 38.94 -0.55 -0.33
C THR A 65 37.62 -1.00 0.30
N GLN A 66 36.47 -0.60 -0.27
CA GLN A 66 35.20 -1.22 0.08
C GLN A 66 35.17 -2.62 -0.52
N ILE A 67 35.47 -3.62 0.32
CA ILE A 67 35.28 -5.03 0.00
C ILE A 67 33.77 -5.28 -0.05
N ALA A 68 33.25 -5.62 -1.22
CA ALA A 68 31.92 -6.20 -1.33
C ALA A 68 31.95 -7.60 -0.69
N PRO A 69 30.96 -7.98 0.15
CA PRO A 69 30.91 -9.32 0.72
C PRO A 69 30.83 -10.35 -0.42
N THR A 70 31.72 -11.32 -0.41
CA THR A 70 31.66 -12.45 -1.35
C THR A 70 30.51 -13.38 -0.97
N ASP A 71 29.94 -14.10 -1.94
CA ASP A 71 28.75 -14.97 -1.75
C ASP A 71 28.92 -16.12 -0.72
N ALA A 72 30.12 -16.29 -0.15
CA ALA A 72 30.42 -17.27 0.89
C ALA A 72 29.97 -16.86 2.31
N GLU A 73 29.61 -15.59 2.57
CA GLU A 73 29.16 -15.15 3.91
C GLU A 73 27.62 -15.20 4.10
N ARG A 74 26.86 -15.67 3.09
CA ARG A 74 25.40 -15.85 3.18
C ARG A 74 24.95 -17.13 3.91
N THR A 75 25.86 -18.00 4.32
CA THR A 75 25.55 -19.34 4.83
C THR A 75 26.17 -19.63 6.21
N ALA A 76 25.75 -18.91 7.26
CA ALA A 76 25.97 -19.32 8.67
C ALA A 76 25.16 -18.52 9.72
N HIS A 77 23.89 -18.18 9.47
CA HIS A 77 22.93 -17.93 10.56
C HIS A 77 21.48 -18.02 10.08
N GLU A 78 21.09 -19.21 9.65
CA GLU A 78 19.70 -19.60 9.87
C GLU A 78 19.49 -19.59 11.39
N PRO A 79 18.48 -18.88 11.94
CA PRO A 79 18.04 -19.18 13.28
C PRO A 79 17.54 -20.61 13.25
N ALA A 80 18.16 -21.49 14.05
CA ALA A 80 17.69 -22.87 14.14
C ALA A 80 16.20 -22.86 14.48
N ASP A 81 15.41 -23.71 13.82
CA ASP A 81 13.96 -23.87 14.03
C ASP A 81 13.70 -24.64 15.35
N THR A 82 14.40 -24.22 16.40
CA THR A 82 14.19 -24.69 17.76
C THR A 82 12.95 -24.00 18.31
N ASP A 83 11.91 -24.79 18.54
CA ASP A 83 10.83 -24.52 19.49
C ASP A 83 11.39 -24.38 20.91
N ALA A 84 12.25 -23.38 21.12
CA ALA A 84 12.58 -22.86 22.43
C ALA A 84 11.29 -22.25 22.97
N ALA A 85 10.61 -23.01 23.83
CA ALA A 85 9.29 -22.69 24.34
C ALA A 85 9.25 -21.24 24.85
N LEU A 86 8.45 -20.41 24.17
CA LEU A 86 8.18 -19.05 24.60
C LEU A 86 7.44 -19.09 25.92
N ASP A 87 7.86 -18.28 26.89
CA ASP A 87 7.17 -18.17 28.19
C ASP A 87 5.74 -17.66 27.96
N PRO A 88 4.69 -18.49 28.22
CA PRO A 88 3.32 -18.06 28.01
C PRO A 88 2.91 -16.94 28.97
N LEU A 89 2.07 -16.02 28.51
CA LEU A 89 1.45 -15.06 29.42
C LEU A 89 0.51 -15.80 30.38
N GLY A 90 0.60 -15.48 31.68
CA GLY A 90 -0.29 -16.04 32.69
C GLY A 90 -1.77 -15.79 32.36
N VAL A 91 -2.64 -16.75 32.69
CA VAL A 91 -4.07 -16.72 32.32
C VAL A 91 -4.77 -15.43 32.76
N ASP A 92 -4.47 -14.94 33.96
CA ASP A 92 -5.03 -13.69 34.49
C ASP A 92 -4.63 -12.46 33.65
N GLU A 93 -3.39 -12.43 33.15
CA GLU A 93 -2.88 -11.37 32.28
C GLU A 93 -3.53 -11.42 30.89
N GLN A 94 -3.71 -12.63 30.33
CA GLN A 94 -4.47 -12.79 29.08
C GLN A 94 -5.92 -12.29 29.23
N GLN A 95 -6.58 -12.61 30.35
CA GLN A 95 -7.95 -12.19 30.60
C GLN A 95 -8.04 -10.67 30.86
N ARG A 96 -7.05 -10.09 31.54
CA ARG A 96 -6.93 -8.63 31.70
C ARG A 96 -6.79 -7.94 30.35
N LEU A 97 -5.89 -8.41 29.47
CA LEU A 97 -5.68 -7.83 28.15
C LEU A 97 -6.93 -7.93 27.26
N LYS A 98 -7.70 -9.03 27.36
CA LYS A 98 -9.01 -9.16 26.67
C LYS A 98 -10.03 -8.14 27.19
N SER A 99 -10.15 -7.98 28.50
CA SER A 99 -11.03 -6.98 29.13
C SER A 99 -10.63 -5.54 28.78
N ASP A 100 -9.33 -5.23 28.78
CA ASP A 100 -8.82 -3.92 28.38
C ASP A 100 -9.05 -3.67 26.87
N ALA A 101 -8.96 -4.70 26.02
CA ALA A 101 -9.30 -4.59 24.60
C ALA A 101 -10.78 -4.26 24.37
N GLU A 102 -11.71 -4.88 25.11
CA GLU A 102 -13.15 -4.56 25.07
C GLU A 102 -13.44 -3.14 25.58
N LYS A 103 -12.71 -2.68 26.59
CA LYS A 103 -12.91 -1.39 27.25
C LYS A 103 -12.33 -0.20 26.47
N TYR A 104 -11.15 -0.37 25.86
CA TYR A 104 -10.38 0.74 25.29
C TYR A 104 -10.25 0.72 23.75
N LEU A 105 -10.50 -0.41 23.08
CA LEU A 105 -10.48 -0.46 21.62
C LEU A 105 -11.88 -0.34 21.04
N LEU A 106 -12.02 0.46 19.98
CA LEU A 106 -13.25 0.49 19.20
C LEU A 106 -13.55 -0.91 18.63
N ASN A 107 -14.80 -1.37 18.77
CA ASN A 107 -15.25 -2.65 18.21
C ASN A 107 -15.67 -2.51 16.73
N ASN A 108 -14.71 -2.18 15.87
CA ASN A 108 -14.90 -2.08 14.41
C ASN A 108 -14.41 -3.32 13.64
N TYR A 109 -13.91 -4.34 14.34
CA TYR A 109 -13.41 -5.61 13.77
C TYR A 109 -14.18 -6.86 14.25
N GLY A 110 -15.14 -6.72 15.17
CA GLY A 110 -15.83 -7.86 15.78
C GLY A 110 -15.02 -8.53 16.90
N ALA A 111 -15.41 -9.76 17.23
CA ALA A 111 -14.77 -10.54 18.29
C ALA A 111 -13.30 -10.86 17.93
N ARG A 112 -12.39 -10.61 18.88
CA ARG A 112 -10.93 -10.79 18.74
C ARG A 112 -10.44 -11.68 19.89
N ASN A 113 -10.60 -12.99 19.73
CA ASN A 113 -10.38 -13.95 20.81
C ASN A 113 -8.93 -14.42 20.92
N LEU A 114 -8.20 -14.44 19.79
CA LEU A 114 -6.81 -14.83 19.68
C LEU A 114 -5.89 -13.64 19.99
N LEU A 115 -5.07 -13.78 21.03
CA LEU A 115 -4.07 -12.79 21.45
C LEU A 115 -2.70 -13.27 20.97
N LEU A 116 -2.23 -12.73 19.85
CA LEU A 116 -0.88 -13.01 19.32
C LEU A 116 0.17 -12.17 20.07
N THR A 117 1.32 -12.77 20.38
CA THR A 117 2.42 -12.16 21.13
C THR A 117 3.74 -12.12 20.37
N GLU A 118 4.01 -13.08 19.49
CA GLU A 118 5.26 -13.18 18.74
C GLU A 118 5.02 -13.72 17.31
N GLY A 119 5.96 -13.46 16.40
CA GLY A 119 6.02 -14.09 15.09
C GLY A 119 7.43 -14.27 14.56
N ARG A 120 7.68 -15.37 13.86
CA ARG A 120 8.96 -15.74 13.22
C ARG A 120 8.68 -16.38 11.86
N GLY A 121 9.23 -15.81 10.78
CA GLY A 121 9.00 -16.32 9.43
C GLY A 121 7.51 -16.38 9.09
N ALA A 122 7.00 -17.57 8.74
CA ALA A 122 5.57 -17.80 8.51
C ALA A 122 4.81 -18.38 9.72
N THR A 123 5.38 -18.32 10.92
CA THR A 123 4.74 -18.76 12.17
C THR A 123 4.42 -17.56 13.07
N VAL A 124 3.26 -17.58 13.71
CA VAL A 124 2.91 -16.69 14.83
C VAL A 124 2.53 -17.50 16.07
N TYR A 125 2.75 -16.92 17.24
CA TYR A 125 2.49 -17.55 18.52
C TYR A 125 1.46 -16.75 19.30
N ASP A 126 0.52 -17.45 19.94
CA ASP A 126 -0.42 -16.83 20.86
C ASP A 126 0.12 -16.73 22.29
N ALA A 127 -0.61 -16.00 23.12
CA ALA A 127 -0.28 -15.78 24.53
C ALA A 127 -0.23 -17.06 25.40
N SER A 128 -0.76 -18.19 24.91
CA SER A 128 -0.62 -19.52 25.55
C SER A 128 0.61 -20.30 25.08
N GLY A 129 1.37 -19.76 24.11
CA GLY A 129 2.52 -20.41 23.47
C GLY A 129 2.14 -21.30 22.29
N LYS A 130 0.87 -21.35 21.88
CA LYS A 130 0.45 -22.16 20.72
C LYS A 130 0.96 -21.51 19.42
N ALA A 131 1.62 -22.31 18.60
CA ALA A 131 2.10 -21.92 17.28
C ALA A 131 0.99 -22.03 16.22
N TYR A 132 1.02 -21.11 15.25
CA TYR A 132 0.13 -21.08 14.10
C TYR A 132 0.91 -20.75 12.82
N ILE A 133 0.68 -21.51 11.75
CA ILE A 133 1.14 -21.16 10.41
C ILE A 133 0.28 -20.00 9.89
N ASP A 134 0.90 -18.90 9.48
CA ASP A 134 0.22 -17.68 9.05
C ASP A 134 0.03 -17.66 7.52
N PHE A 135 -1.10 -18.22 7.06
CA PHE A 135 -1.57 -18.08 5.67
C PHE A 135 -2.31 -16.76 5.43
N GLY A 136 -2.33 -15.83 6.38
CA GLY A 136 -2.89 -14.49 6.21
C GLY A 136 -1.85 -13.38 5.98
N ALA A 137 -0.66 -13.51 6.56
CA ALA A 137 0.45 -12.54 6.51
C ALA A 137 0.00 -11.09 6.77
N GLY A 138 -0.85 -10.86 7.77
CA GLY A 138 -1.42 -9.52 8.03
C GLY A 138 -2.31 -8.98 6.90
N ILE A 139 -3.02 -9.85 6.17
CA ILE A 139 -3.76 -9.54 4.93
C ILE A 139 -2.81 -9.18 3.77
N ALA A 140 -1.86 -10.07 3.49
CA ALA A 140 -0.83 -9.96 2.44
C ALA A 140 0.23 -8.85 2.67
N VAL A 141 0.38 -8.35 3.89
CA VAL A 141 1.33 -7.29 4.29
C VAL A 141 2.73 -7.85 4.57
N ASN A 142 2.85 -8.97 5.27
CA ASN A 142 4.13 -9.48 5.78
C ASN A 142 4.82 -10.33 4.71
N ALA A 143 5.29 -9.68 3.64
CA ALA A 143 5.84 -10.33 2.44
C ALA A 143 7.02 -11.26 2.71
N LEU A 144 7.87 -10.92 3.68
CA LEU A 144 9.03 -11.71 4.11
C LEU A 144 8.79 -12.41 5.45
N GLY A 145 7.53 -12.49 5.88
CA GLY A 145 7.16 -13.05 7.18
C GLY A 145 7.37 -12.07 8.32
N HIS A 146 7.41 -12.61 9.53
CA HIS A 146 7.60 -11.88 10.78
C HIS A 146 9.06 -11.96 11.23
N SER A 147 9.58 -10.87 11.81
CA SER A 147 10.92 -10.81 12.43
C SER A 147 12.10 -11.15 11.49
N ASP A 148 12.01 -10.79 10.21
CA ASP A 148 13.11 -10.94 9.25
C ASP A 148 14.34 -10.11 9.68
N LEU A 149 15.52 -10.75 9.68
CA LEU A 149 16.75 -10.14 10.19
C LEU A 149 17.27 -8.99 9.33
N GLY A 150 17.09 -9.03 8.01
CA GLY A 150 17.52 -7.97 7.10
C GLY A 150 16.58 -6.76 7.17
N TRP A 151 15.29 -6.99 7.34
CA TRP A 151 14.28 -5.99 7.66
C TRP A 151 14.61 -5.29 8.99
N TYR A 152 14.94 -6.06 10.03
CA TYR A 152 15.30 -5.54 11.35
C TYR A 152 16.60 -4.73 11.30
N SER A 153 17.64 -5.25 10.65
CA SER A 153 18.90 -4.53 10.45
C SER A 153 18.68 -3.22 9.71
N ALA A 154 17.93 -3.22 8.60
CA ALA A 154 17.61 -2.00 7.84
C ALA A 154 16.85 -0.95 8.68
N LEU A 155 15.95 -1.40 9.57
CA LEU A 155 15.24 -0.53 10.50
C LEU A 155 16.19 0.10 11.53
N MET A 156 16.99 -0.72 12.22
CA MET A 156 17.90 -0.27 13.28
C MET A 156 19.02 0.64 12.74
N ASP A 157 19.58 0.28 11.59
CA ASP A 157 20.62 1.06 10.90
C ASP A 157 20.12 2.44 10.50
N GLN A 158 18.85 2.59 10.17
CA GLN A 158 18.28 3.89 9.81
C GLN A 158 17.78 4.65 11.04
N ALA A 159 17.23 3.97 12.05
CA ALA A 159 16.81 4.54 13.32
C ALA A 159 17.97 5.21 14.09
N SER A 160 19.17 4.62 14.02
CA SER A 160 20.39 5.19 14.61
C SER A 160 20.91 6.45 13.92
N LYS A 161 20.37 6.79 12.72
CA LYS A 161 20.84 7.91 11.89
C LYS A 161 19.80 9.03 11.79
N LEU A 162 18.59 8.70 11.33
CA LEU A 162 17.55 9.70 11.01
C LEU A 162 16.18 9.04 10.83
N SER A 163 15.20 9.41 11.65
CA SER A 163 13.85 8.82 11.60
C SER A 163 12.88 9.63 10.73
N HIS A 164 12.84 10.96 10.88
CA HIS A 164 11.85 11.81 10.22
C HIS A 164 12.33 13.25 10.01
N THR A 165 11.98 13.85 8.87
CA THR A 165 12.39 15.22 8.46
C THR A 165 11.30 16.04 7.77
N SER A 166 10.06 15.54 7.66
CA SER A 166 9.06 15.98 6.68
C SER A 166 9.55 15.91 5.21
N ASN A 167 8.70 16.33 4.26
CA ASN A 167 9.04 16.46 2.84
C ASN A 167 9.65 17.84 2.47
N LEU A 168 10.02 18.66 3.45
CA LEU A 168 10.77 19.92 3.22
C LEU A 168 12.27 19.69 2.94
N TYR A 169 12.79 18.51 3.29
CA TYR A 169 14.19 18.14 3.09
C TYR A 169 14.28 16.80 2.37
N LEU A 170 15.33 16.63 1.56
CA LEU A 170 15.61 15.38 0.87
C LEU A 170 16.26 14.36 1.80
N THR A 171 15.96 13.08 1.61
CA THR A 171 16.64 11.98 2.30
C THR A 171 17.06 10.89 1.32
N GLN A 172 18.24 10.30 1.53
CA GLN A 172 18.79 9.28 0.63
C GLN A 172 17.88 8.05 0.48
N PRO A 173 17.31 7.45 1.55
CA PRO A 173 16.47 6.25 1.41
C PRO A 173 15.19 6.51 0.59
N GLN A 174 14.60 7.70 0.70
CA GLN A 174 13.41 8.10 -0.07
C GLN A 174 13.73 8.22 -1.57
N ILE A 175 14.87 8.83 -1.91
CA ILE A 175 15.34 8.98 -3.29
C ILE A 175 15.65 7.62 -3.92
N ASP A 176 16.36 6.75 -3.19
CA ASP A 176 16.71 5.41 -3.69
C ASP A 176 15.48 4.54 -3.91
N LEU A 177 14.48 4.61 -3.02
CA LEU A 177 13.23 3.88 -3.18
C LEU A 177 12.45 4.38 -4.40
N ALA A 178 12.34 5.71 -4.58
CA ALA A 178 11.64 6.29 -5.73
C ALA A 178 12.31 5.91 -7.05
N LYS A 179 13.65 6.00 -7.12
CA LYS A 179 14.45 5.58 -8.28
C LYS A 179 14.22 4.11 -8.61
N LYS A 180 14.30 3.23 -7.60
CA LYS A 180 14.14 1.79 -7.74
C LYS A 180 12.75 1.41 -8.23
N LEU A 181 11.70 2.00 -7.65
CA LEU A 181 10.31 1.76 -8.06
C LEU A 181 10.05 2.20 -9.51
N VAL A 182 10.59 3.35 -9.95
CA VAL A 182 10.51 3.79 -11.35
C VAL A 182 11.27 2.85 -12.29
N GLN A 183 12.47 2.41 -11.92
CA GLN A 183 13.25 1.46 -12.74
C GLN A 183 12.57 0.09 -12.87
N LEU A 184 11.87 -0.37 -11.84
CA LEU A 184 11.11 -1.63 -11.84
C LEU A 184 9.74 -1.53 -12.51
N ALA A 185 9.21 -0.32 -12.73
CA ALA A 185 7.92 -0.08 -13.38
C ALA A 185 8.06 0.98 -14.51
N PRO A 186 8.63 0.63 -15.68
CA PRO A 186 9.09 1.61 -16.67
C PRO A 186 8.02 2.52 -17.32
N PHE A 187 6.73 2.28 -17.08
CA PHE A 187 5.66 3.21 -17.49
C PHE A 187 5.63 4.47 -16.59
N ALA A 188 6.11 4.35 -15.36
CA ALA A 188 6.09 5.43 -14.38
C ALA A 188 7.32 6.34 -14.55
N SER A 189 7.13 7.63 -14.30
CA SER A 189 8.19 8.65 -14.37
C SER A 189 8.45 9.30 -13.00
N LYS A 190 7.46 9.28 -12.10
CA LYS A 190 7.54 9.79 -10.73
C LYS A 190 6.83 8.85 -9.73
N VAL A 191 7.19 9.01 -8.46
CA VAL A 191 6.53 8.37 -7.32
C VAL A 191 6.13 9.43 -6.30
N PHE A 192 4.90 9.36 -5.79
CA PHE A 192 4.50 10.03 -4.55
C PHE A 192 4.37 8.99 -3.44
N PHE A 193 4.94 9.25 -2.26
CA PHE A 193 4.80 8.36 -1.10
C PHE A 193 3.68 8.82 -0.16
N CYS A 194 3.12 7.88 0.58
CA CYS A 194 2.15 8.09 1.66
C CYS A 194 2.32 6.97 2.70
N ASN A 195 1.35 6.78 3.60
CA ASN A 195 1.45 5.92 4.78
C ASN A 195 0.54 4.67 4.69
N SER A 196 -0.34 4.61 3.68
CA SER A 196 -1.27 3.49 3.49
C SER A 196 -1.82 3.41 2.06
N GLY A 197 -2.45 2.28 1.73
CA GLY A 197 -3.14 2.10 0.44
C GLY A 197 -4.36 3.01 0.25
N THR A 198 -5.10 3.33 1.32
CA THR A 198 -6.22 4.27 1.23
C THR A 198 -5.74 5.70 0.92
N GLU A 199 -4.59 6.13 1.49
CA GLU A 199 -3.97 7.41 1.10
C GLU A 199 -3.41 7.37 -0.33
N ALA A 200 -2.84 6.25 -0.78
CA ALA A 200 -2.35 6.10 -2.15
C ALA A 200 -3.51 6.24 -3.16
N ASN A 201 -4.66 5.64 -2.86
CA ASN A 201 -5.87 5.75 -3.68
C ASN A 201 -6.51 7.15 -3.60
N GLU A 202 -6.52 7.83 -2.45
CA GLU A 202 -6.92 9.26 -2.37
C GLU A 202 -6.03 10.15 -3.24
N ALA A 203 -4.71 9.90 -3.23
CA ALA A 203 -3.78 10.60 -4.10
C ALA A 203 -4.04 10.30 -5.58
N ALA A 204 -4.26 9.04 -5.97
CA ALA A 204 -4.65 8.69 -7.34
C ALA A 204 -5.96 9.36 -7.79
N ILE A 205 -7.00 9.37 -6.94
CA ILE A 205 -8.28 10.06 -7.16
C ILE A 205 -8.04 11.56 -7.42
N LYS A 206 -7.26 12.21 -6.55
CA LYS A 206 -6.93 13.64 -6.68
C LYS A 206 -6.10 13.93 -7.94
N PHE A 207 -5.10 13.12 -8.23
CA PHE A 207 -4.16 13.36 -9.33
C PHE A 207 -4.83 13.17 -10.69
N ALA A 208 -5.58 12.09 -10.87
CA ALA A 208 -6.34 11.85 -12.09
C ALA A 208 -7.39 12.97 -12.33
N ARG A 209 -8.12 13.37 -11.27
CA ARG A 209 -9.09 14.47 -11.37
C ARG A 209 -8.42 15.83 -11.62
N LYS A 210 -7.24 16.13 -11.06
CA LYS A 210 -6.50 17.38 -11.38
C LYS A 210 -6.01 17.38 -12.84
N LEU A 211 -5.46 16.28 -13.34
CA LEU A 211 -5.06 16.15 -14.75
C LEU A 211 -6.25 16.42 -15.68
N ALA A 212 -7.38 15.74 -15.44
CA ALA A 212 -8.56 15.85 -16.28
C ALA A 212 -9.16 17.27 -16.27
N LEU A 213 -9.26 17.91 -15.10
CA LEU A 213 -9.68 19.31 -14.97
C LEU A 213 -8.68 20.30 -15.59
N SER A 214 -7.36 20.03 -15.53
CA SER A 214 -6.33 20.85 -16.18
C SER A 214 -6.47 20.81 -17.70
N LYS A 215 -6.66 19.63 -18.28
CA LYS A 215 -6.96 19.44 -19.72
C LYS A 215 -8.27 20.16 -20.11
N ALA A 216 -9.33 20.03 -19.32
CA ALA A 216 -10.60 20.71 -19.57
C ALA A 216 -10.48 22.26 -19.55
N ARG A 217 -9.80 22.83 -18.55
CA ARG A 217 -9.55 24.30 -18.45
C ARG A 217 -8.75 24.85 -19.63
N LYS A 218 -7.86 24.05 -20.22
CA LYS A 218 -7.09 24.39 -21.43
C LYS A 218 -7.92 24.28 -22.73
N GLY A 219 -9.23 23.98 -22.63
CA GLY A 219 -10.12 23.81 -23.79
C GLY A 219 -9.94 22.48 -24.54
N LEU A 220 -9.03 21.61 -24.09
CA LEU A 220 -8.63 20.40 -24.81
C LEU A 220 -9.71 19.31 -24.81
N LEU A 221 -10.71 19.40 -23.92
CA LEU A 221 -11.79 18.41 -23.73
C LEU A 221 -13.19 18.97 -24.04
N GLY A 222 -13.27 20.12 -24.74
CA GLY A 222 -14.54 20.71 -25.18
C GLY A 222 -15.47 21.09 -24.03
N LYS A 223 -16.71 20.54 -24.04
CA LYS A 223 -17.74 20.79 -23.01
C LYS A 223 -17.72 19.78 -21.85
N ALA A 224 -16.82 18.79 -21.87
CA ALA A 224 -16.78 17.76 -20.85
C ALA A 224 -16.33 18.32 -19.49
N LYS A 225 -17.04 17.94 -18.42
CA LYS A 225 -16.73 18.24 -17.02
C LYS A 225 -15.57 17.41 -16.52
N LYS A 226 -15.45 16.15 -16.97
CA LYS A 226 -14.35 15.24 -16.64
C LYS A 226 -14.11 15.11 -15.13
N VAL A 227 -15.14 14.62 -14.42
CA VAL A 227 -15.14 14.43 -12.96
C VAL A 227 -15.67 13.07 -12.51
N ASN A 228 -16.24 12.26 -13.40
CA ASN A 228 -16.86 10.98 -13.05
C ASN A 228 -15.83 9.85 -13.00
N PHE A 229 -16.10 8.83 -12.21
CA PHE A 229 -15.25 7.64 -12.10
C PHE A 229 -15.99 6.39 -12.58
N VAL A 230 -15.24 5.46 -13.16
CA VAL A 230 -15.70 4.07 -13.31
C VAL A 230 -14.90 3.20 -12.35
N ALA A 231 -15.59 2.33 -11.63
CA ALA A 231 -15.02 1.28 -10.81
C ALA A 231 -15.80 -0.01 -11.07
N PHE A 232 -15.43 -1.11 -10.41
CA PHE A 232 -16.04 -2.41 -10.66
C PHE A 232 -16.70 -2.99 -9.42
N GLU A 233 -17.74 -3.80 -9.62
CA GLU A 233 -18.37 -4.55 -8.55
C GLU A 233 -17.36 -5.42 -7.80
N LYS A 234 -17.57 -5.58 -6.50
CA LYS A 234 -16.73 -6.28 -5.51
C LYS A 234 -15.42 -5.57 -5.14
N SER A 235 -15.12 -4.38 -5.72
CA SER A 235 -13.87 -3.64 -5.46
C SER A 235 -13.67 -3.23 -4.00
N PHE A 236 -12.40 -3.08 -3.61
CA PHE A 236 -12.01 -2.44 -2.36
C PHE A 236 -10.75 -1.58 -2.50
N HIS A 237 -10.92 -0.26 -2.41
CA HIS A 237 -9.83 0.72 -2.56
C HIS A 237 -9.52 1.50 -1.27
N GLY A 238 -10.31 1.35 -0.22
CA GLY A 238 -10.01 1.98 1.07
C GLY A 238 -11.22 2.25 1.96
N ARG A 239 -11.02 3.14 2.94
CA ARG A 239 -12.02 3.52 3.96
C ARG A 239 -12.11 5.02 4.22
N THR A 240 -11.23 5.83 3.65
CA THR A 240 -11.34 7.31 3.62
C THR A 240 -12.43 7.74 2.62
N MET A 241 -13.04 8.91 2.79
CA MET A 241 -14.26 9.29 2.06
C MET A 241 -14.15 9.20 0.52
N GLY A 242 -13.02 9.57 -0.08
CA GLY A 242 -12.79 9.45 -1.53
C GLY A 242 -12.57 8.01 -1.96
N ALA A 243 -11.63 7.30 -1.33
CA ALA A 243 -11.35 5.88 -1.62
C ALA A 243 -12.56 4.95 -1.36
N LEU A 244 -13.40 5.31 -0.40
CA LEU A 244 -14.68 4.67 -0.10
C LEU A 244 -15.72 4.93 -1.20
N THR A 245 -15.67 6.09 -1.88
CA THR A 245 -16.57 6.43 -2.99
C THR A 245 -16.40 5.47 -4.17
N VAL A 246 -15.16 5.00 -4.43
CA VAL A 246 -14.84 4.01 -5.49
C VAL A 246 -14.81 2.55 -4.99
N THR A 247 -15.11 2.30 -3.70
CA THR A 247 -15.23 0.95 -3.13
C THR A 247 -16.67 0.45 -3.26
N SER A 248 -16.91 -0.63 -4.02
CA SER A 248 -18.28 -1.03 -4.41
C SER A 248 -19.15 -1.59 -3.28
N LYS A 249 -18.55 -2.07 -2.18
CA LYS A 249 -19.24 -2.85 -1.15
C LYS A 249 -20.24 -1.99 -0.37
N LYS A 250 -21.52 -2.00 -0.76
CA LYS A 250 -22.64 -1.24 -0.16
C LYS A 250 -22.65 -1.22 1.37
N LYS A 251 -22.54 -2.39 2.04
CA LYS A 251 -22.48 -2.52 3.51
C LYS A 251 -21.35 -1.69 4.17
N ILE A 252 -20.26 -1.45 3.46
CA ILE A 252 -19.10 -0.67 3.92
C ILE A 252 -19.25 0.82 3.57
N ARG A 253 -19.89 1.12 2.43
CA ARG A 253 -19.95 2.44 1.81
C ARG A 253 -21.16 3.27 2.24
N ASP A 254 -22.34 2.67 2.19
CA ASP A 254 -23.62 3.36 2.34
C ASP A 254 -23.87 3.97 3.75
N PRO A 255 -23.34 3.44 4.87
CA PRO A 255 -23.45 4.07 6.20
C PRO A 255 -22.81 5.46 6.34
N PHE A 256 -22.00 5.89 5.37
CA PHE A 256 -21.28 7.17 5.37
C PHE A 256 -21.76 8.14 4.28
N ALA A 257 -22.87 7.82 3.59
CA ALA A 257 -23.40 8.66 2.52
C ALA A 257 -23.96 10.01 3.02
N PRO A 258 -23.87 11.11 2.23
CA PRO A 258 -23.26 11.19 0.90
C PRO A 258 -21.73 11.24 0.93
N LEU A 259 -21.11 10.64 -0.09
CA LEU A 259 -19.65 10.59 -0.24
C LEU A 259 -19.13 11.70 -1.18
N MET A 260 -17.91 11.54 -1.72
CA MET A 260 -17.31 12.51 -2.63
C MET A 260 -18.20 12.79 -3.85
N GLY A 261 -18.40 14.07 -4.17
CA GLY A 261 -19.19 14.48 -5.34
C GLY A 261 -18.54 14.14 -6.69
N GLY A 262 -19.40 13.98 -7.70
CA GLY A 262 -19.11 13.38 -8.99
C GLY A 262 -19.64 11.94 -9.04
N ASP A 263 -20.11 11.50 -10.21
CA ASP A 263 -20.77 10.19 -10.31
C ASP A 263 -19.72 9.06 -10.36
N VAL A 264 -20.00 7.96 -9.65
CA VAL A 264 -19.21 6.73 -9.73
C VAL A 264 -20.09 5.61 -10.26
N THR A 265 -19.77 5.11 -11.44
CA THR A 265 -20.44 3.94 -12.04
C THR A 265 -19.69 2.67 -11.68
N PHE A 266 -20.37 1.74 -11.02
CA PHE A 266 -19.86 0.40 -10.77
C PHE A 266 -20.30 -0.54 -11.89
N CYS A 267 -19.36 -0.98 -12.72
CA CYS A 267 -19.63 -1.97 -13.76
C CYS A 267 -19.47 -3.40 -13.20
N PRO A 268 -20.19 -4.40 -13.73
CA PRO A 268 -19.95 -5.80 -13.38
C PRO A 268 -18.49 -6.22 -13.64
N TRP A 269 -17.97 -7.12 -12.80
CA TRP A 269 -16.60 -7.62 -12.92
C TRP A 269 -16.37 -8.33 -14.27
N ASN A 270 -15.22 -8.08 -14.90
CA ASN A 270 -14.86 -8.55 -16.26
C ASN A 270 -15.83 -8.17 -17.41
N ASP A 271 -16.89 -7.37 -17.19
CA ASP A 271 -17.79 -6.94 -18.27
C ASP A 271 -17.25 -5.70 -19.01
N LEU A 272 -16.45 -5.97 -20.04
CA LEU A 272 -15.91 -4.93 -20.94
C LEU A 272 -17.00 -4.18 -21.72
N LYS A 273 -18.18 -4.79 -21.94
CA LYS A 273 -19.27 -4.19 -22.71
C LYS A 273 -20.00 -3.15 -21.87
N GLU A 274 -20.24 -3.40 -20.58
CA GLU A 274 -20.74 -2.39 -19.63
C GLU A 274 -19.68 -1.32 -19.37
N ALA A 275 -18.40 -1.68 -19.19
CA ALA A 275 -17.32 -0.71 -19.09
C ALA A 275 -17.27 0.26 -20.28
N LYS A 276 -17.44 -0.24 -21.51
CA LYS A 276 -17.51 0.58 -22.74
C LYS A 276 -18.71 1.54 -22.81
N ARG A 277 -19.78 1.29 -22.04
CA ARG A 277 -20.93 2.20 -21.93
C ARG A 277 -20.74 3.23 -20.82
N ALA A 278 -20.06 2.87 -19.73
CA ALA A 278 -19.79 3.75 -18.61
C ALA A 278 -18.62 4.71 -18.85
N ILE A 279 -17.57 4.26 -19.57
CA ILE A 279 -16.37 5.07 -19.85
C ILE A 279 -16.66 6.01 -21.02
N ASP A 280 -16.81 7.30 -20.70
CA ASP A 280 -17.37 8.31 -21.59
C ASP A 280 -16.57 9.64 -21.62
N GLY A 281 -17.19 10.67 -22.21
CA GLY A 281 -16.62 12.02 -22.27
C GLY A 281 -16.40 12.65 -20.90
N ASP A 282 -17.20 12.33 -19.88
CA ASP A 282 -17.11 12.92 -18.53
C ASP A 282 -16.36 12.06 -17.50
N THR A 283 -15.94 10.87 -17.89
CA THR A 283 -15.08 9.97 -17.09
C THR A 283 -13.66 10.51 -16.98
N CYS A 284 -13.19 10.81 -15.76
CA CYS A 284 -11.82 11.23 -15.49
C CYS A 284 -10.88 10.06 -15.20
N ALA A 285 -11.35 8.98 -14.57
CA ALA A 285 -10.54 7.82 -14.27
C ALA A 285 -11.33 6.52 -14.16
N VAL A 286 -10.62 5.41 -14.38
CA VAL A 286 -11.12 4.04 -14.24
C VAL A 286 -10.26 3.33 -13.20
N PHE A 287 -10.86 2.90 -12.09
CA PHE A 287 -10.19 2.19 -10.99
C PHE A 287 -10.46 0.69 -11.10
N VAL A 288 -9.39 -0.12 -11.11
CA VAL A 288 -9.49 -1.59 -11.15
C VAL A 288 -8.33 -2.24 -10.39
N GLU A 289 -8.60 -3.32 -9.65
CA GLU A 289 -7.58 -4.20 -9.07
C GLU A 289 -7.20 -5.25 -10.14
N PRO A 290 -5.94 -5.42 -10.58
CA PRO A 290 -5.58 -6.51 -11.52
C PRO A 290 -5.95 -7.91 -11.03
N VAL A 291 -5.94 -8.11 -9.70
CA VAL A 291 -6.59 -9.25 -9.02
C VAL A 291 -7.35 -8.71 -7.82
N GLN A 292 -8.68 -8.83 -7.80
CA GLN A 292 -9.51 -8.39 -6.68
C GLN A 292 -9.26 -9.23 -5.43
N GLY A 293 -8.61 -8.67 -4.42
CA GLY A 293 -8.31 -9.40 -3.18
C GLY A 293 -9.55 -9.57 -2.31
N GLU A 294 -10.10 -8.46 -1.82
CA GLU A 294 -11.29 -8.47 -0.96
C GLU A 294 -12.56 -8.92 -1.70
N GLY A 295 -12.60 -8.78 -3.03
CA GLY A 295 -13.73 -9.15 -3.87
C GLY A 295 -13.96 -10.66 -4.02
N GLY A 296 -13.07 -11.49 -3.46
CA GLY A 296 -13.17 -12.96 -3.53
C GLY A 296 -11.98 -13.63 -4.23
N VAL A 297 -10.83 -12.96 -4.33
CA VAL A 297 -9.65 -13.41 -5.10
C VAL A 297 -10.02 -13.66 -6.57
N ASN A 298 -10.44 -12.60 -7.27
CA ASN A 298 -10.86 -12.68 -8.68
C ASN A 298 -9.78 -12.06 -9.58
N PRO A 299 -8.98 -12.85 -10.32
CA PRO A 299 -8.15 -12.31 -11.40
C PRO A 299 -8.99 -11.60 -12.46
N ALA A 300 -8.45 -10.53 -13.03
CA ALA A 300 -9.06 -9.86 -14.18
C ALA A 300 -8.74 -10.60 -15.48
N ASP A 301 -9.70 -10.69 -16.40
CA ASP A 301 -9.43 -11.32 -17.70
C ASP A 301 -8.43 -10.48 -18.50
N VAL A 302 -7.46 -11.12 -19.16
CA VAL A 302 -6.44 -10.42 -19.96
C VAL A 302 -7.07 -9.52 -21.03
N GLY A 303 -8.14 -9.99 -21.68
CA GLY A 303 -8.89 -9.20 -22.65
C GLY A 303 -9.65 -8.02 -22.04
N PHE A 304 -10.10 -8.14 -20.78
CA PHE A 304 -10.78 -7.07 -20.05
C PHE A 304 -9.80 -5.95 -19.69
N LEU A 305 -8.64 -6.24 -19.09
CA LEU A 305 -7.64 -5.20 -18.78
C LEU A 305 -7.09 -4.50 -20.04
N LYS A 306 -6.88 -5.24 -21.14
CA LYS A 306 -6.50 -4.66 -22.44
C LYS A 306 -7.59 -3.73 -22.97
N GLY A 307 -8.85 -4.17 -22.94
CA GLY A 307 -9.98 -3.34 -23.34
C GLY A 307 -10.16 -2.08 -22.47
N LEU A 308 -9.93 -2.15 -21.16
CA LEU A 308 -9.96 -0.97 -20.29
C LEU A 308 -8.89 0.06 -20.68
N ARG A 309 -7.67 -0.38 -21.02
CA ARG A 309 -6.60 0.51 -21.54
C ARG A 309 -7.04 1.22 -22.81
N GLU A 310 -7.52 0.47 -23.81
CA GLU A 310 -8.00 1.04 -25.08
C GLU A 310 -9.16 2.04 -24.88
N LEU A 311 -10.08 1.77 -23.94
CA LEU A 311 -11.19 2.66 -23.61
C LEU A 311 -10.73 3.92 -22.87
N CYS A 312 -9.78 3.81 -21.94
CA CYS A 312 -9.14 4.94 -21.29
C CYS A 312 -8.41 5.83 -22.30
N ASP A 313 -7.61 5.25 -23.19
CA ASP A 313 -6.85 5.97 -24.23
C ASP A 313 -7.80 6.73 -25.16
N LYS A 314 -8.87 6.07 -25.61
CA LYS A 314 -9.87 6.68 -26.50
C LYS A 314 -10.68 7.79 -25.83
N SER A 315 -10.99 7.65 -24.54
CA SER A 315 -11.79 8.64 -23.80
C SER A 315 -10.93 9.75 -23.17
N GLY A 316 -9.61 9.58 -23.08
CA GLY A 316 -8.72 10.43 -22.29
C GLY A 316 -8.95 10.32 -20.78
N ALA A 317 -9.51 9.20 -20.30
CA ALA A 317 -9.61 8.88 -18.89
C ALA A 317 -8.30 8.24 -18.38
N VAL A 318 -7.98 8.43 -17.11
CA VAL A 318 -6.79 7.86 -16.46
C VAL A 318 -7.09 6.43 -16.01
N LEU A 319 -6.34 5.45 -16.50
CA LEU A 319 -6.40 4.08 -15.99
C LEU A 319 -5.60 3.96 -14.68
N VAL A 320 -6.26 3.58 -13.61
CA VAL A 320 -5.66 3.38 -12.28
C VAL A 320 -5.71 1.90 -11.92
N PHE A 321 -4.53 1.29 -11.75
CA PHE A 321 -4.41 -0.05 -11.18
C PHE A 321 -4.15 0.02 -9.68
N ASP A 322 -5.08 -0.51 -8.90
CA ASP A 322 -4.87 -0.75 -7.48
C ASP A 322 -4.10 -2.07 -7.30
N GLU A 323 -2.79 -1.92 -7.08
CA GLU A 323 -1.88 -3.01 -6.80
C GLU A 323 -1.47 -3.08 -5.32
N VAL A 324 -2.20 -2.40 -4.43
CA VAL A 324 -1.97 -2.41 -2.97
C VAL A 324 -1.90 -3.84 -2.43
N GLN A 325 -2.67 -4.77 -2.99
CA GLN A 325 -2.72 -6.16 -2.55
C GLN A 325 -2.09 -7.17 -3.53
N CYS A 326 -2.16 -6.95 -4.84
CA CYS A 326 -1.71 -7.92 -5.85
C CYS A 326 -0.33 -7.65 -6.46
N GLY A 327 0.25 -6.47 -6.21
CA GLY A 327 1.61 -6.13 -6.62
C GLY A 327 2.69 -6.67 -5.66
N LEU A 328 3.93 -6.23 -5.90
CA LEU A 328 5.14 -6.60 -5.16
C LEU A 328 5.27 -8.12 -4.97
N GLY A 329 5.33 -8.83 -6.09
CA GLY A 329 5.62 -10.27 -6.15
C GLY A 329 4.44 -11.18 -5.78
N ARG A 330 3.39 -10.66 -5.14
CA ARG A 330 2.27 -11.46 -4.59
C ARG A 330 1.66 -12.44 -5.60
N THR A 331 1.57 -12.06 -6.86
CA THR A 331 0.97 -12.83 -7.95
C THR A 331 1.98 -13.66 -8.77
N GLY A 332 3.23 -13.82 -8.30
CA GLY A 332 4.31 -14.49 -9.04
C GLY A 332 4.94 -13.62 -10.15
N LYS A 333 4.40 -12.42 -10.37
CA LYS A 333 5.04 -11.32 -11.11
C LYS A 333 5.26 -10.15 -10.15
N LEU A 334 6.21 -9.26 -10.47
CA LEU A 334 6.49 -8.13 -9.59
C LEU A 334 5.28 -7.21 -9.49
N TRP A 335 4.57 -6.99 -10.61
CA TRP A 335 3.31 -6.27 -10.66
C TRP A 335 2.22 -7.16 -11.28
N GLY A 336 1.03 -7.19 -10.68
CA GLY A 336 -0.09 -8.01 -11.13
C GLY A 336 -0.52 -7.71 -12.57
N HIS A 337 -0.41 -6.45 -13.02
CA HIS A 337 -0.73 -6.08 -14.41
C HIS A 337 0.17 -6.73 -15.47
N GLN A 338 1.35 -7.22 -15.09
CA GLN A 338 2.29 -7.88 -16.01
C GLN A 338 1.70 -9.17 -16.60
N HIS A 339 0.76 -9.83 -15.91
CA HIS A 339 0.01 -10.97 -16.44
C HIS A 339 -0.85 -10.63 -17.66
N ALA A 340 -1.38 -9.40 -17.74
CA ALA A 340 -2.10 -8.92 -18.92
C ALA A 340 -1.18 -8.24 -19.96
N GLY A 341 0.03 -7.82 -19.58
CA GLY A 341 0.94 -7.06 -20.43
C GLY A 341 0.44 -5.64 -20.72
N VAL A 342 -0.27 -5.02 -19.77
CA VAL A 342 -0.89 -3.69 -19.90
C VAL A 342 -0.37 -2.78 -18.81
N SER A 343 0.10 -1.58 -19.16
CA SER A 343 0.52 -0.57 -18.18
C SER A 343 -0.62 0.42 -17.88
N PRO A 344 -0.82 0.81 -16.61
CA PRO A 344 -1.75 1.86 -16.23
C PRO A 344 -1.13 3.25 -16.43
N ASP A 345 -1.92 4.30 -16.18
CA ASP A 345 -1.42 5.68 -16.06
C ASP A 345 -0.98 5.97 -14.61
N ILE A 346 -1.63 5.32 -13.64
CA ILE A 346 -1.33 5.36 -12.22
C ILE A 346 -1.37 3.93 -11.65
N MET A 347 -0.38 3.55 -10.85
CA MET A 347 -0.40 2.34 -10.02
C MET A 347 -0.25 2.70 -8.55
N THR A 348 -1.13 2.18 -7.69
CA THR A 348 -1.03 2.37 -6.24
C THR A 348 -0.49 1.12 -5.56
N LEU A 349 0.40 1.31 -4.58
CA LEU A 349 1.06 0.26 -3.81
C LEU A 349 0.95 0.59 -2.31
N ALA A 350 0.96 -0.44 -1.45
CA ALA A 350 1.16 -0.32 0.00
C ALA A 350 1.54 -1.71 0.54
N LYS A 351 0.90 -2.16 1.65
CA LYS A 351 0.98 -3.50 2.25
C LYS A 351 2.39 -4.13 2.21
N PRO A 352 2.79 -5.00 1.25
CA PRO A 352 4.11 -5.62 1.25
C PRO A 352 5.28 -4.65 1.10
N LEU A 353 5.07 -3.40 0.64
CA LEU A 353 6.13 -2.43 0.31
C LEU A 353 7.16 -2.19 1.42
N ALA A 354 6.78 -2.27 2.70
CA ALA A 354 7.71 -2.21 3.84
C ALA A 354 7.49 -3.35 4.86
N GLY A 355 6.91 -4.48 4.42
CA GLY A 355 6.81 -5.71 5.22
C GLY A 355 6.27 -5.52 6.64
N GLY A 356 5.21 -4.72 6.81
CA GLY A 356 4.60 -4.44 8.13
C GLY A 356 4.61 -2.96 8.56
N LEU A 357 5.54 -2.14 8.06
CA LEU A 357 5.52 -0.70 8.37
C LEU A 357 4.51 0.07 7.50
N PRO A 358 3.86 1.13 8.04
CA PRO A 358 2.91 1.95 7.27
C PRO A 358 3.61 2.72 6.14
N ILE A 359 3.35 2.30 4.90
CA ILE A 359 3.72 3.02 3.68
C ILE A 359 2.67 2.78 2.59
N GLY A 360 2.52 3.76 1.72
CA GLY A 360 1.94 3.60 0.39
C GLY A 360 2.74 4.37 -0.64
N ALA A 361 2.53 4.06 -1.91
CA ALA A 361 3.15 4.75 -3.03
C ALA A 361 2.16 4.87 -4.20
N VAL A 362 2.30 5.96 -4.96
CA VAL A 362 1.59 6.21 -6.21
C VAL A 362 2.63 6.40 -7.29
N LEU A 363 2.78 5.40 -8.16
CA LEU A 363 3.62 5.46 -9.35
C LEU A 363 2.76 6.00 -10.49
N MET A 364 3.28 6.95 -11.27
CA MET A 364 2.49 7.61 -12.31
C MET A 364 3.34 8.02 -13.52
N THR A 365 2.70 8.11 -14.69
CA THR A 365 3.31 8.63 -15.92
C THR A 365 3.69 10.11 -15.76
N GLU A 366 4.64 10.59 -16.57
CA GLU A 366 5.02 12.01 -16.60
C GLU A 366 3.83 12.93 -16.89
N GLU A 367 2.84 12.50 -17.69
CA GLU A 367 1.65 13.31 -17.96
C GLU A 367 0.85 13.58 -16.67
N VAL A 368 0.58 12.55 -15.88
CA VAL A 368 -0.09 12.69 -14.57
C VAL A 368 0.75 13.54 -13.63
N ALA A 369 2.05 13.27 -13.52
CA ALA A 369 2.95 14.01 -12.64
C ALA A 369 3.02 15.51 -12.98
N SER A 370 3.10 15.85 -14.28
CA SER A 370 3.18 17.23 -14.76
C SER A 370 1.94 18.09 -14.45
N ALA A 371 0.81 17.47 -14.08
CA ALA A 371 -0.38 18.17 -13.65
C ALA A 371 -0.38 18.52 -12.15
N ILE A 372 0.57 18.01 -11.36
CA ILE A 372 0.66 18.23 -9.91
C ILE A 372 1.76 19.24 -9.61
N GLU A 373 1.39 20.29 -8.87
CA GLU A 373 2.20 21.45 -8.54
C GLU A 373 2.50 21.48 -7.03
N PRO A 374 3.60 22.11 -6.59
CA PRO A 374 3.90 22.27 -5.17
C PRO A 374 2.73 22.90 -4.40
N GLY A 375 2.16 22.13 -3.45
CA GLY A 375 1.05 22.56 -2.60
C GLY A 375 -0.30 21.87 -2.86
N ASP A 376 -0.52 21.18 -3.98
CA ASP A 376 -1.80 20.47 -4.24
C ASP A 376 -2.04 19.29 -3.27
N HIS A 377 -0.94 18.66 -2.85
CA HIS A 377 -0.92 17.45 -2.05
C HIS A 377 0.36 17.44 -1.23
N GLY A 378 0.25 16.94 0.00
CA GLY A 378 1.38 16.64 0.87
C GLY A 378 0.92 15.70 1.97
N SER A 379 1.87 15.14 2.70
CA SER A 379 1.63 14.34 3.89
C SER A 379 2.84 14.45 4.81
N THR A 380 2.61 14.49 6.11
CA THR A 380 3.66 14.69 7.11
C THR A 380 4.67 13.55 7.06
N PHE A 381 4.22 12.31 7.26
CA PHE A 381 5.07 11.12 7.41
C PHE A 381 5.42 10.41 6.09
N ALA A 382 4.80 10.82 4.98
CA ALA A 382 5.04 10.28 3.64
C ALA A 382 6.53 10.24 3.29
N GLY A 383 7.02 9.08 2.88
CA GLY A 383 8.40 8.93 2.40
C GLY A 383 9.48 9.18 3.46
N ASN A 384 9.15 9.06 4.76
CA ASN A 384 10.14 9.19 5.83
C ASN A 384 11.31 8.20 5.65
N PRO A 385 12.54 8.58 6.01
CA PRO A 385 13.73 7.79 5.73
C PRO A 385 13.71 6.42 6.41
N LEU A 386 13.15 6.32 7.63
CA LEU A 386 13.07 5.08 8.40
C LEU A 386 12.33 3.97 7.64
N VAL A 387 11.09 4.26 7.22
CA VAL A 387 10.27 3.30 6.48
C VAL A 387 10.80 3.09 5.06
N CYS A 388 11.39 4.12 4.44
CA CYS A 388 11.98 3.98 3.11
C CYS A 388 13.24 3.10 3.09
N ALA A 389 14.05 3.09 4.15
CA ALA A 389 15.21 2.18 4.25
C ALA A 389 14.77 0.71 4.32
N VAL A 390 13.76 0.42 5.14
CA VAL A 390 13.14 -0.92 5.23
C VAL A 390 12.48 -1.31 3.91
N ALA A 391 11.72 -0.41 3.27
CA ALA A 391 11.12 -0.67 1.96
C ALA A 391 12.17 -0.94 0.86
N ASN A 392 13.34 -0.26 0.92
CA ASN A 392 14.43 -0.54 -0.01
C ASN A 392 14.97 -1.97 0.10
N TYR A 393 15.02 -2.52 1.32
CA TYR A 393 15.39 -3.92 1.57
C TYR A 393 14.31 -4.87 1.03
N VAL A 394 13.04 -4.66 1.38
CA VAL A 394 11.94 -5.55 0.97
C VAL A 394 11.79 -5.57 -0.56
N VAL A 395 11.83 -4.42 -1.24
CA VAL A 395 11.77 -4.36 -2.70
C VAL A 395 12.95 -5.10 -3.34
N ASN A 396 14.17 -4.96 -2.80
CA ASN A 396 15.34 -5.70 -3.29
C ASN A 396 15.17 -7.22 -3.19
N ALA A 397 14.68 -7.71 -2.05
CA ALA A 397 14.48 -9.13 -1.82
C ALA A 397 13.39 -9.72 -2.73
N VAL A 398 12.28 -8.99 -2.90
CA VAL A 398 11.11 -9.45 -3.66
C VAL A 398 11.30 -9.35 -5.18
N SER A 399 12.13 -8.43 -5.68
CA SER A 399 12.23 -8.16 -7.12
C SER A 399 13.17 -9.10 -7.92
N SER A 400 13.84 -10.07 -7.30
CA SER A 400 14.72 -10.98 -8.06
C SER A 400 13.91 -12.00 -8.88
N PRO A 401 14.35 -12.34 -10.11
CA PRO A 401 13.66 -13.33 -10.94
C PRO A 401 13.48 -14.69 -10.25
N GLU A 402 14.46 -15.11 -9.46
CA GLU A 402 14.47 -16.39 -8.74
C GLU A 402 13.42 -16.40 -7.63
N PHE A 403 13.28 -15.29 -6.88
CA PHE A 403 12.28 -15.16 -5.83
C PHE A 403 10.86 -15.17 -6.42
N LEU A 404 10.64 -14.42 -7.50
CA LEU A 404 9.35 -14.36 -8.21
C LEU A 404 8.97 -15.73 -8.80
N SER A 405 9.92 -16.45 -9.41
CA SER A 405 9.73 -17.83 -9.89
C SER A 405 9.37 -18.79 -8.76
N GLY A 406 10.01 -18.64 -7.59
CA GLY A 406 9.68 -19.40 -6.38
C GLY A 406 8.23 -19.19 -5.92
N ILE A 407 7.71 -17.95 -5.97
CA ILE A 407 6.30 -17.64 -5.67
C ILE A 407 5.36 -18.30 -6.69
N GLU A 408 5.69 -18.24 -7.98
CA GLU A 408 4.89 -18.88 -9.02
C GLU A 408 4.81 -20.41 -8.82
N SER A 409 5.94 -21.05 -8.51
CA SER A 409 6.02 -22.49 -8.22
C SER A 409 5.21 -22.88 -6.98
N LYS A 410 5.35 -22.14 -5.87
CA LYS A 410 4.57 -22.36 -4.63
C LYS A 410 3.07 -22.21 -4.86
N GLY A 411 2.67 -21.17 -5.59
CA GLY A 411 1.28 -20.90 -5.94
C GLY A 411 0.66 -21.98 -6.81
N ARG A 412 1.43 -22.51 -7.77
CA ARG A 412 1.03 -23.63 -8.62
C ARG A 412 0.83 -24.90 -7.80
N HIS A 413 1.83 -25.28 -7.00
CA HIS A 413 1.79 -26.46 -6.11
C HIS A 413 0.57 -26.42 -5.18
N LEU A 414 0.31 -25.29 -4.51
CA LEU A 414 -0.85 -25.12 -3.65
C LEU A 414 -2.16 -25.34 -4.42
N ARG A 415 -2.30 -24.75 -5.62
CA ARG A 415 -3.51 -24.95 -6.45
C ARG A 415 -3.68 -26.39 -6.92
N GLU A 416 -2.59 -27.07 -7.29
CA GLU A 416 -2.58 -28.48 -7.70
C GLU A 416 -2.99 -29.41 -6.55
N ARG A 417 -2.44 -29.18 -5.34
CA ARG A 417 -2.83 -29.88 -4.10
C ARG A 417 -4.33 -29.73 -3.81
N LEU A 418 -4.85 -28.49 -3.84
CA LEU A 418 -6.27 -28.24 -3.58
C LEU A 418 -7.20 -28.81 -4.66
N ALA A 419 -6.77 -28.85 -5.93
CA ALA A 419 -7.53 -29.47 -7.01
C ALA A 419 -7.62 -31.01 -6.87
N ALA A 420 -6.70 -31.64 -6.13
CA ALA A 420 -6.72 -33.06 -5.82
C ALA A 420 -7.59 -33.43 -4.59
N VAL A 421 -8.22 -32.46 -3.93
CA VAL A 421 -9.11 -32.71 -2.77
C VAL A 421 -10.44 -33.29 -3.25
N GLU A 422 -10.62 -34.58 -3.02
CA GLU A 422 -11.87 -35.30 -3.30
C GLU A 422 -13.03 -34.81 -2.40
N GLY A 423 -14.28 -35.10 -2.82
CA GLY A 423 -15.50 -34.77 -2.07
C GLY A 423 -16.33 -33.59 -2.64
N GLY A 424 -15.80 -32.83 -3.62
CA GLY A 424 -16.61 -31.85 -4.39
C GLY A 424 -17.13 -30.64 -3.61
N ARG A 425 -16.61 -30.39 -2.40
CA ARG A 425 -16.95 -29.22 -1.57
C ARG A 425 -16.35 -27.92 -2.12
N ILE A 426 -15.14 -27.98 -2.69
CA ILE A 426 -14.51 -26.87 -3.40
C ILE A 426 -15.25 -26.67 -4.74
N LYS A 427 -15.78 -25.47 -4.97
CA LYS A 427 -16.43 -25.09 -6.25
C LYS A 427 -15.48 -24.52 -7.27
N ASP A 428 -14.44 -23.86 -6.79
CA ASP A 428 -13.43 -23.17 -7.59
C ASP A 428 -12.19 -22.92 -6.73
N THR A 429 -11.01 -22.96 -7.35
CA THR A 429 -9.72 -22.61 -6.75
C THR A 429 -9.02 -21.69 -7.73
N ARG A 430 -8.95 -20.41 -7.39
CA ARG A 430 -8.52 -19.33 -8.28
C ARG A 430 -7.53 -18.38 -7.63
N GLY A 431 -6.94 -17.50 -8.42
CA GLY A 431 -5.91 -16.55 -7.98
C GLY A 431 -4.54 -16.85 -8.58
N GLU A 432 -3.60 -15.95 -8.31
CA GLU A 432 -2.26 -15.94 -8.92
C GLU A 432 -1.17 -15.90 -7.86
N GLY A 433 -0.04 -16.57 -8.13
CA GLY A 433 1.06 -16.70 -7.17
C GLY A 433 0.58 -17.18 -5.80
N LEU A 434 0.91 -16.42 -4.75
CA LEU A 434 0.48 -16.66 -3.38
C LEU A 434 -0.64 -15.68 -2.95
N LEU A 435 -1.59 -15.40 -3.85
CA LEU A 435 -2.90 -14.85 -3.51
C LEU A 435 -3.97 -15.78 -4.09
N ILE A 436 -4.42 -16.73 -3.27
CA ILE A 436 -5.31 -17.82 -3.69
C ILE A 436 -6.65 -17.73 -2.96
N GLY A 437 -7.75 -18.00 -3.67
CA GLY A 437 -9.10 -18.13 -3.12
C GLY A 437 -9.66 -19.52 -3.38
N VAL A 438 -10.15 -20.16 -2.32
CA VAL A 438 -10.81 -21.47 -2.34
C VAL A 438 -12.28 -21.25 -2.01
N VAL A 439 -13.17 -21.74 -2.88
CA VAL A 439 -14.56 -21.26 -2.96
C VAL A 439 -15.52 -22.36 -2.55
N PHE A 440 -16.49 -22.00 -1.70
CA PHE A 440 -17.44 -22.91 -1.07
C PHE A 440 -18.89 -22.45 -1.30
N ASP A 441 -19.88 -23.26 -0.93
CA ASP A 441 -21.31 -22.95 -1.17
C ASP A 441 -21.81 -21.80 -0.26
N SER A 442 -21.22 -21.63 0.93
CA SER A 442 -21.69 -20.65 1.90
C SER A 442 -20.61 -20.07 2.80
N ALA A 443 -20.91 -18.94 3.44
CA ALA A 443 -20.07 -18.39 4.50
C ALA A 443 -20.01 -19.29 5.75
N ASP A 444 -21.03 -20.10 6.02
CA ASP A 444 -21.07 -21.00 7.19
C ASP A 444 -20.08 -22.16 7.03
N GLU A 445 -19.87 -22.67 5.82
CA GLU A 445 -18.81 -23.64 5.51
C GLU A 445 -17.43 -23.03 5.73
N VAL A 446 -17.19 -21.83 5.21
CA VAL A 446 -15.91 -21.11 5.38
C VAL A 446 -15.64 -20.78 6.85
N ASN A 447 -16.67 -20.42 7.63
CA ASN A 447 -16.53 -20.17 9.06
C ASN A 447 -16.12 -21.45 9.81
N LYS A 448 -16.70 -22.61 9.46
CA LYS A 448 -16.30 -23.92 10.02
C LYS A 448 -14.87 -24.28 9.63
N ILE A 449 -14.50 -24.17 8.34
CA ILE A 449 -13.13 -24.42 7.86
C ILE A 449 -12.15 -23.53 8.60
N LYS A 450 -12.42 -22.22 8.72
CA LYS A 450 -11.57 -21.28 9.45
C LYS A 450 -11.40 -21.70 10.90
N GLN A 451 -12.47 -22.12 11.59
CA GLN A 451 -12.39 -22.56 12.98
C GLN A 451 -11.53 -23.83 13.10
N THR A 452 -11.78 -24.87 12.30
CA THR A 452 -10.94 -26.09 12.31
C THR A 452 -9.47 -25.78 11.98
N CYS A 453 -9.19 -24.86 11.05
CA CYS A 453 -7.84 -24.40 10.76
C CYS A 453 -7.19 -23.75 11.99
N GLU A 454 -7.89 -22.80 12.64
CA GLU A 454 -7.40 -22.09 13.82
C GLU A 454 -7.17 -23.05 15.01
N ASP A 455 -8.10 -23.99 15.22
CA ASP A 455 -7.98 -25.05 16.24
C ASP A 455 -6.74 -25.93 15.98
N ARG A 456 -6.42 -26.21 14.72
CA ARG A 456 -5.26 -27.01 14.28
C ARG A 456 -3.96 -26.23 14.06
N GLY A 457 -3.93 -24.92 14.30
CA GLY A 457 -2.71 -24.09 14.18
C GLY A 457 -2.45 -23.55 12.78
N LEU A 458 -3.49 -23.15 12.04
CA LEU A 458 -3.40 -22.46 10.76
C LEU A 458 -4.32 -21.22 10.76
N LEU A 459 -3.77 -20.05 10.43
CA LEU A 459 -4.55 -18.82 10.26
C LEU A 459 -4.81 -18.54 8.77
N VAL A 460 -6.09 -18.54 8.39
CA VAL A 460 -6.56 -18.21 7.03
C VAL A 460 -7.43 -16.96 7.04
N LEU A 461 -7.54 -16.29 5.89
CA LEU A 461 -8.42 -15.15 5.70
C LEU A 461 -9.75 -15.57 5.06
N THR A 462 -10.72 -14.65 5.05
CA THR A 462 -11.92 -14.75 4.22
C THR A 462 -11.94 -13.66 3.15
N ALA A 463 -12.73 -13.84 2.10
CA ALA A 463 -12.96 -12.86 1.04
C ALA A 463 -14.38 -12.98 0.44
N GLY A 464 -14.72 -12.06 -0.48
CA GLY A 464 -16.03 -12.02 -1.12
C GLY A 464 -17.12 -11.52 -0.17
N GLU A 465 -18.19 -12.31 -0.05
CA GLU A 465 -19.28 -12.16 0.92
C GLU A 465 -19.12 -13.09 2.13
N GLY A 466 -18.02 -13.85 2.18
CA GLY A 466 -17.69 -14.83 3.23
C GLY A 466 -17.51 -16.26 2.71
N GLN A 467 -17.91 -16.54 1.48
CA GLN A 467 -17.86 -17.88 0.85
C GLN A 467 -16.51 -18.27 0.23
N VAL A 468 -15.45 -17.50 0.52
CA VAL A 468 -14.09 -17.76 0.00
C VAL A 468 -13.09 -17.80 1.15
N VAL A 469 -12.40 -18.92 1.32
CA VAL A 469 -11.16 -18.99 2.11
C VAL A 469 -10.06 -18.34 1.26
N ARG A 470 -9.43 -17.28 1.78
CA ARG A 470 -8.35 -16.56 1.10
C ARG A 470 -7.02 -16.87 1.78
N LEU A 471 -6.04 -17.23 0.97
CA LEU A 471 -4.68 -17.57 1.37
C LEU A 471 -3.72 -16.53 0.78
N ALA A 472 -2.92 -15.92 1.65
CA ALA A 472 -1.89 -14.97 1.31
C ALA A 472 -0.67 -15.07 2.26
N PRO A 473 -0.02 -16.25 2.37
CA PRO A 473 1.14 -16.46 3.26
C PRO A 473 2.33 -15.54 2.93
N PRO A 474 3.37 -15.47 3.78
CA PRO A 474 4.65 -14.88 3.39
C PRO A 474 5.19 -15.46 2.08
N LEU A 475 5.80 -14.61 1.24
CA LEU A 475 6.31 -15.02 -0.08
C LEU A 475 7.52 -15.95 0.05
N ASN A 476 8.31 -15.75 1.10
CA ASN A 476 9.45 -16.58 1.50
C ASN A 476 9.05 -17.84 2.30
N ILE A 477 7.77 -18.16 2.50
CA ILE A 477 7.34 -19.34 3.27
C ILE A 477 8.08 -20.63 2.81
N PRO A 478 8.71 -21.41 3.71
CA PRO A 478 9.34 -22.68 3.37
C PRO A 478 8.32 -23.68 2.79
N MET A 479 8.76 -24.55 1.87
CA MET A 479 7.86 -25.56 1.28
C MET A 479 7.25 -26.47 2.34
N GLU A 480 8.01 -26.88 3.36
CA GLU A 480 7.48 -27.74 4.43
C GLU A 480 6.35 -27.06 5.24
N GLN A 481 6.50 -25.78 5.58
CA GLN A 481 5.45 -25.02 6.25
C GLN A 481 4.25 -24.76 5.34
N LEU A 482 4.48 -24.60 4.02
CA LEU A 482 3.41 -24.52 3.02
C LEU A 482 2.63 -25.84 2.93
N ASP A 483 3.31 -26.99 2.83
CA ASP A 483 2.68 -28.30 2.78
C ASP A 483 1.91 -28.61 4.07
N ARG A 484 2.49 -28.38 5.25
CA ARG A 484 1.80 -28.55 6.55
C ARG A 484 0.54 -27.70 6.67
N GLY A 485 0.57 -26.46 6.17
CA GLY A 485 -0.61 -25.59 6.15
C GLY A 485 -1.66 -26.06 5.13
N ILE A 486 -1.25 -26.61 3.99
CA ILE A 486 -2.17 -27.26 3.04
C ILE A 486 -2.81 -28.50 3.68
N ASP A 487 -2.04 -29.35 4.37
CA ASP A 487 -2.56 -30.56 5.04
C ASP A 487 -3.66 -30.23 6.07
N ILE A 488 -3.46 -29.17 6.87
CA ILE A 488 -4.46 -28.68 7.82
C ILE A 488 -5.73 -28.19 7.10
N LEU A 489 -5.58 -27.46 5.99
CA LEU A 489 -6.71 -26.96 5.21
C LEU A 489 -7.47 -28.09 4.51
N GLU A 490 -6.78 -29.05 3.90
CA GLU A 490 -7.40 -30.25 3.32
C GLU A 490 -8.19 -31.02 4.38
N HIS A 491 -7.64 -31.17 5.58
CA HIS A 491 -8.31 -31.82 6.70
C HIS A 491 -9.58 -31.04 7.10
N ALA A 492 -9.49 -29.71 7.23
CA ALA A 492 -10.65 -28.87 7.56
C ALA A 492 -11.77 -28.91 6.50
N ILE A 493 -11.41 -29.11 5.23
CA ILE A 493 -12.38 -29.32 4.14
C ILE A 493 -13.05 -30.69 4.27
N LYS A 494 -12.28 -31.75 4.56
CA LYS A 494 -12.77 -33.14 4.76
C LYS A 494 -13.67 -33.28 6.01
N GLU A 495 -13.49 -32.45 7.05
CA GLU A 495 -14.39 -32.41 8.22
C GLU A 495 -15.80 -31.85 7.92
N LEU A 496 -16.03 -31.21 6.76
CA LEU A 496 -17.37 -30.73 6.39
C LEU A 496 -18.34 -31.84 5.94
N GLY A 497 -17.85 -33.04 5.65
CA GLY A 497 -18.56 -34.12 4.95
C GLY A 497 -18.31 -34.07 3.44
#